data_AF-A0A920E2L5-F1
#
_entry.id   AF-A0A920E2L5-F1
#
_cell.length_a   1.000
_cell.length_b   1.000
_cell.length_c   1.000
_cell.angle_alpha   90.00
_cell.angle_beta   90.00
_cell.angle_gamma   90.00
#
_symmetry.space_group_name_H-M   'P 1'
#
loop_
_entity.id
_entity.type
_entity.pdbx_description
1 polymer ?
#
loop_
_entity_poly.entity_id
_entity_poly.type
_entity_poly.pdbx_seq_one_letter_code
_entity_poly.pdbx_strand_id
1 'polypeptide(L)'
;MNEIDAVILGIIQGLTEFLPISSSGHLEIARTLLQTEQLPSENLLMTSVLHFATALSTIIVFREDIYRFDFLVCLTKKIKIVNHIL
;
A
#
# COMPACT_ATOMS: atom_id res chain seq x y z
N MET A 1 1.79 11.01 -16.65
CA MET A 1 2.61 11.37 -15.48
C MET A 1 4.07 11.14 -15.84
N ASN A 2 4.98 12.03 -15.45
CA ASN A 2 6.41 11.83 -15.75
C ASN A 2 7.02 10.81 -14.79
N GLU A 3 8.12 10.18 -15.18
CA GLU A 3 8.83 9.20 -14.34
C GLU A 3 9.31 9.82 -13.02
N ILE A 4 9.72 11.09 -13.05
CA ILE A 4 10.14 11.83 -11.87
C ILE A 4 8.98 12.00 -10.88
N ASP A 5 7.78 12.32 -11.36
CA ASP A 5 6.59 12.45 -10.51
C ASP A 5 6.25 11.10 -9.87
N ALA A 6 6.39 10.00 -10.61
CA ALA A 6 6.18 8.64 -10.08
C ALA A 6 7.13 8.34 -8.92
N VAL A 7 8.40 8.70 -9.06
CA VAL A 7 9.42 8.55 -8.01
C VAL A 7 9.07 9.40 -6.78
N ILE A 8 8.67 10.65 -6.99
CA ILE A 8 8.28 11.56 -5.89
C ILE A 8 7.08 10.99 -5.12
N LEU A 9 6.02 10.57 -5.83
CA LEU A 9 4.84 9.96 -5.20
C LEU A 9 5.18 8.66 -4.49
N GLY A 10 6.09 7.86 -5.05
CA GLY A 10 6.59 6.64 -4.42
C GLY A 10 7.35 6.91 -3.12
N ILE A 11 8.19 7.94 -3.08
CA ILE A 11 8.88 8.37 -1.86
C ILE A 11 7.87 8.85 -0.82
N ILE A 12 6.90 9.68 -1.22
CA ILE A 12 5.87 10.20 -0.31
C ILE A 12 5.05 9.05 0.28
N GLN A 13 4.57 8.10 -0.52
CA GLN A 13 3.86 6.92 -0.01
C GLN A 13 4.77 6.11 0.92
N GLY A 14 6.00 5.81 0.47
CA GLY A 14 6.93 4.99 1.24
C GLY A 14 7.26 5.58 2.60
N LEU A 15 7.37 6.91 2.71
CA LEU A 15 7.57 7.57 4.00
C LEU A 15 6.27 7.63 4.81
N THR A 16 5.18 8.12 4.21
CA THR A 16 3.94 8.42 4.95
C THR A 16 3.14 7.19 5.34
N GLU A 17 3.31 6.04 4.69
CA GLU A 17 2.61 4.80 5.02
C GLU A 17 3.03 4.25 6.40
N PHE A 18 4.29 4.48 6.81
CA PHE A 18 4.79 4.03 8.11
C PHE A 18 4.56 5.05 9.23
N LEU A 19 4.08 6.26 8.90
CA LEU A 19 3.74 7.29 9.87
C LEU A 19 2.20 7.37 10.04
N PRO A 20 1.68 7.60 11.26
CA PRO A 20 0.24 7.72 11.51
C PRO A 20 -0.30 9.10 11.10
N ILE A 21 -0.09 9.48 9.83
CA ILE A 21 -0.35 10.83 9.30
C ILE A 21 -1.25 10.85 8.04
N SER A 22 -1.89 9.72 7.71
CA SER A 22 -2.72 9.53 6.50
C SER A 22 -1.93 9.65 5.19
N SER A 23 -1.57 8.51 4.59
CA SER A 23 -0.81 8.46 3.34
C SER A 23 -1.62 8.94 2.12
N SER A 24 -2.93 8.64 2.07
CA SER A 24 -3.81 9.06 0.96
C SER A 24 -3.96 10.57 0.83
N GLY A 25 -4.05 11.29 1.95
CA GLY A 25 -4.15 12.76 1.96
C GLY A 25 -2.88 13.43 1.45
N HIS A 26 -1.71 12.93 1.85
CA HIS A 26 -0.42 13.45 1.37
C HIS A 26 -0.23 13.20 -0.12
N LEU A 27 -0.66 12.04 -0.62
CA LEU A 27 -0.57 11.70 -2.04
C LEU A 27 -1.46 12.61 -2.89
N GLU A 28 -2.67 12.94 -2.42
CA GLU A 28 -3.58 13.86 -3.11
C GLU A 28 -3.00 15.27 -3.19
N ILE A 29 -2.49 15.80 -2.06
CA ILE A 29 -1.84 17.11 -2.02
C ILE A 29 -0.62 17.15 -2.97
N ALA A 30 0.21 16.10 -2.94
CA ALA A 30 1.39 16.02 -3.79
C ALA A 30 1.04 16.03 -5.28
N ARG A 31 -0.04 15.34 -5.70
CA ARG A 31 -0.52 15.34 -7.08
C ARG A 31 -1.02 16.70 -7.53
N THR A 32 -1.77 17.41 -6.68
CA THR A 32 -2.20 18.78 -6.96
C THR A 32 -1.00 19.72 -7.11
N LEU A 33 0.03 19.56 -6.27
CA LEU A 33 1.26 20.37 -6.35
C LEU A 33 2.09 20.08 -7.60
N LEU A 34 2.15 18.83 -8.03
CA LEU A 34 2.83 18.40 -9.26
C LEU A 34 2.01 18.73 -10.53
N GLN A 35 0.80 19.30 -10.39
CA GLN A 35 -0.15 19.57 -11.48
C GLN A 35 -0.43 18.33 -12.34
N THR A 36 -0.31 17.15 -11.73
CA THR A 36 -0.58 15.87 -12.39
C THR A 36 -2.05 15.53 -12.23
N GLU A 37 -2.91 16.33 -12.86
CA GLU A 37 -4.35 16.09 -12.95
C GLU A 37 -4.59 14.84 -13.81
N GLN A 38 -4.70 13.69 -13.14
CA GLN A 38 -4.96 12.39 -13.77
C GLN A 38 -6.44 12.05 -13.60
N LEU A 39 -6.95 11.21 -14.52
CA LEU A 39 -8.30 10.67 -14.37
C LEU A 39 -8.45 9.98 -13.01
N PRO A 40 -9.60 10.07 -12.34
CA PRO A 40 -9.82 9.44 -11.04
C PRO A 40 -9.48 7.94 -11.02
N SER A 41 -9.69 7.24 -12.14
CA SER A 41 -9.31 5.84 -12.31
C SER A 41 -7.80 5.60 -12.22
N GLU A 42 -6.98 6.44 -12.85
CA GLU A 42 -5.52 6.32 -12.79
C GLU A 42 -4.97 6.67 -11.40
N ASN A 43 -5.59 7.65 -10.74
CA ASN A 43 -5.28 8.02 -9.37
C ASN A 43 -5.46 6.86 -8.39
N LEU A 44 -6.58 6.12 -8.52
CA LEU A 44 -6.85 4.94 -7.71
C LEU A 44 -5.89 3.79 -8.01
N LEU A 45 -5.59 3.55 -9.29
CA LEU A 45 -4.63 2.53 -9.70
C LEU A 45 -3.23 2.83 -9.14
N MET A 46 -2.74 4.06 -9.28
CA MET A 46 -1.44 4.47 -8.74
C MET A 46 -1.37 4.30 -7.21
N THR A 47 -2.37 4.79 -6.48
CA THR A 47 -2.39 4.64 -5.02
C THR A 47 -2.42 3.17 -4.61
N SER A 48 -3.18 2.34 -5.32
CA SER A 48 -3.28 0.90 -5.02
C SER A 48 -1.96 0.17 -5.27
N VAL A 49 -1.27 0.48 -6.37
CA VAL A 49 0.04 -0.10 -6.69
C VAL A 49 1.10 0.33 -5.68
N LEU A 50 1.13 1.61 -5.31
CA LEU A 50 2.08 2.11 -4.30
C LEU A 50 1.81 1.49 -2.92
N HIS A 51 0.54 1.38 -2.52
CA HIS A 51 0.16 0.74 -1.26
C HIS A 51 0.48 -0.77 -1.26
N PHE A 52 0.31 -1.44 -2.40
CA PHE A 52 0.74 -2.83 -2.55
C PHE A 52 2.27 -2.96 -2.44
N ALA A 53 3.03 -2.04 -3.03
CA ALA A 53 4.49 -2.03 -2.95
C ALA A 53 4.99 -1.81 -1.51
N THR A 54 4.38 -0.89 -0.75
CA THR A 54 4.73 -0.69 0.66
C THR A 54 4.33 -1.88 1.53
N ALA A 55 3.19 -2.51 1.27
CA ALA A 55 2.78 -3.74 1.94
C ALA A 55 3.77 -4.89 1.66
N LEU A 56 4.18 -5.07 0.39
CA LEU A 56 5.16 -6.08 0.00
C LEU A 56 6.52 -5.82 0.64
N SER A 57 6.98 -4.57 0.65
CA SER A 57 8.21 -4.15 1.35
C SER A 57 8.17 -4.53 2.82
N THR A 58 7.06 -4.23 3.50
CA THR A 58 6.82 -4.60 4.91
C THR A 58 6.90 -6.11 5.11
N ILE A 59 6.25 -6.90 4.26
CA ILE A 59 6.27 -8.37 4.34
C ILE A 59 7.71 -8.91 4.19
N ILE A 60 8.48 -8.37 3.25
CA ILE A 60 9.88 -8.80 3.01
C ILE A 60 10.79 -8.45 4.19
N VAL A 61 10.63 -7.24 4.75
CA VAL A 61 11.41 -6.76 5.89
C VAL A 61 11.09 -7.57 7.15
N PHE A 62 9.80 -7.81 7.43
CA PHE A 62 9.34 -8.56 8.59
C PHE A 62 9.16 -10.06 8.33
N ARG A 63 9.73 -10.60 7.24
CA ARG A 63 9.51 -12.00 6.83
C ARG A 63 9.83 -12.99 7.95
N GLU A 64 10.91 -12.78 8.69
CA GLU A 64 11.37 -13.69 9.74
C GLU A 64 10.43 -13.65 10.96
N ASP A 65 9.92 -12.47 11.31
CA ASP A 65 8.89 -12.33 12.35
C ASP A 65 7.55 -12.92 11.92
N ILE A 66 7.18 -12.78 10.64
CA ILE A 66 5.97 -13.36 10.04
C ILE A 66 6.05 -14.89 10.00
N TYR A 67 7.21 -15.49 9.77
CA TYR A 67 7.39 -16.95 9.82
C TYR A 67 7.50 -17.48 11.25
N ARG A 68 8.00 -16.66 12.19
CA ARG A 68 8.17 -17.04 13.59
C ARG A 68 6.87 -16.95 14.40
N PHE A 69 5.94 -16.09 14.00
CA PHE A 69 4.56 -16.12 14.45
C PHE A 69 3.71 -16.97 13.51
N ASP A 70 2.75 -17.72 14.05
CA ASP A 70 1.72 -18.50 13.34
C ASP A 70 0.76 -17.65 12.46
N PHE A 71 1.22 -16.55 11.87
CA PHE A 71 0.47 -15.65 11.01
C PHE A 71 -0.10 -16.39 9.78
N LEU A 72 0.64 -17.37 9.27
CA LEU A 72 0.18 -18.32 8.23
C LEU A 72 -0.98 -19.22 8.69
N VAL A 73 -1.03 -19.61 9.96
CA VAL A 73 -2.13 -20.40 10.56
C VAL A 73 -3.40 -19.54 10.74
N CYS A 74 -3.26 -18.25 11.01
CA CYS A 74 -4.39 -17.33 11.17
C CYS A 74 -5.08 -16.99 9.84
N LEU A 75 -4.30 -16.77 8.76
CA LEU A 75 -4.84 -16.52 7.41
C LEU A 75 -5.55 -17.76 6.83
N THR A 76 -5.04 -18.96 7.06
CA THR A 76 -5.71 -20.21 6.64
C THR A 76 -6.97 -20.51 7.45
N LYS A 77 -7.02 -20.18 8.75
CA LYS A 77 -8.24 -20.35 9.56
C LYS A 77 -9.38 -19.43 9.12
N LYS A 78 -9.10 -18.20 8.68
CA LYS A 78 -10.13 -17.25 8.24
C LYS A 78 -10.82 -17.71 6.94
N ILE A 79 -10.09 -18.36 6.03
CA ILE A 79 -10.64 -18.99 4.81
C ILE A 79 -11.48 -20.23 5.14
N LYS A 80 -11.08 -21.03 6.15
CA LYS A 80 -11.81 -22.24 6.55
C LYS A 80 -13.14 -21.93 7.26
N ILE A 81 -13.26 -20.78 7.93
CA ILE A 81 -14.50 -20.33 8.60
C ILE A 81 -15.58 -19.92 7.58
N VAL A 82 -15.20 -19.33 6.45
CA VAL A 82 -16.16 -18.96 5.39
C VAL A 82 -16.78 -20.19 4.73
N ASN A 83 -16.00 -21.26 4.53
CA ASN A 83 -16.50 -22.53 3.96
C ASN A 83 -17.31 -23.40 4.92
N HIS A 84 -17.44 -23.02 6.20
CA HIS A 84 -18.27 -23.74 7.18
C HIS A 84 -19.58 -22.99 7.49
N ILE A 85 -19.77 -21.80 6.90
CA ILE A 85 -20.98 -20.98 7.03
C ILE A 85 -21.81 -21.00 5.71
N LEU A 86 -21.27 -21.59 4.64
CA LEU A 86 -21.97 -22.04 3.43
C LEU A 86 -22.15 -23.56 3.48
#